data_AF-A0A8T2IF30-F1
#
_entry.id   AF-A0A8T2IF30-F1
#
_cell.length_a   1.000
_cell.length_b   1.000
_cell.length_c   1.000
_cell.angle_alpha   90.00
_cell.angle_beta   90.00
_cell.angle_gamma   90.00
#
_symmetry.space_group_name_H-M   'P 1'
#
loop_
_entity.id
_entity.type
_entity.pdbx_description
1 polymer ?
#
loop_
_entity_poly.entity_id
_entity_poly.type
_entity_poly.pdbx_seq_one_letter_code
_entity_poly.pdbx_strand_id
1 'polypeptide(L)'
;VQVSPFLQQVFMPLIHAIFEMLIRPAEENDQSAALDKQMLRRSYFVFLQTVTGSGMSEVIGNQGPANVERVLFTIIQGAVEYPDPIAQKTCFIILSKLVELWGEF
;
A
#
# COMPACT_ATOMS: atom_id res chain seq x y z
N VAL A 1 -18.19 10.44 13.36
CA VAL A 1 -16.72 10.48 13.49
C VAL A 1 -16.15 10.63 12.08
N GLN A 2 -15.40 11.71 11.80
CA GLN A 2 -14.87 12.00 10.47
C GLN A 2 -13.53 11.26 10.24
N VAL A 3 -13.59 9.94 10.02
CA VAL A 3 -12.38 9.12 9.79
C VAL A 3 -11.74 9.44 8.43
N SER A 4 -12.54 9.60 7.37
CA SER A 4 -12.04 9.85 6.00
C SER A 4 -11.22 11.15 5.90
N PRO A 5 -11.66 12.32 6.41
CA PRO A 5 -10.85 13.56 6.36
C PRO A 5 -9.51 13.46 7.11
N PHE A 6 -9.50 12.85 8.30
CA PHE A 6 -8.27 12.61 9.04
C PHE A 6 -7.34 11.68 8.27
N LEU A 7 -7.89 10.55 7.80
CA LEU A 7 -7.13 9.55 7.07
C LEU A 7 -6.51 10.14 5.81
N GLN A 8 -7.25 10.96 5.06
CA GLN A 8 -6.75 11.64 3.87
C GLN A 8 -5.57 12.58 4.17
N GLN A 9 -5.56 13.26 5.32
CA GLN A 9 -4.44 14.12 5.74
C GLN A 9 -3.19 13.32 6.11
N VAL A 10 -3.35 12.19 6.79
CA VAL A 10 -2.22 11.38 7.28
C VAL A 10 -1.73 10.32 6.30
N PHE A 11 -2.50 10.03 5.24
CA PHE A 11 -2.23 8.94 4.30
C PHE A 11 -0.83 9.01 3.70
N MET A 12 -0.51 10.07 2.95
CA MET A 12 0.80 10.19 2.31
C MET A 12 1.97 10.34 3.29
N PRO A 13 1.87 11.13 4.38
CA PRO A 13 2.89 11.14 5.43
C PRO A 13 3.20 9.73 5.97
N LEU A 14 2.18 8.91 6.19
CA LEU A 14 2.36 7.52 6.63
C LEU A 14 3.01 6.65 5.55
N ILE A 15 2.56 6.74 4.30
CA ILE A 15 3.12 5.97 3.18
C ILE A 15 4.59 6.31 2.96
N HIS A 16 4.96 7.59 3.05
CA HIS A 16 6.36 8.02 2.95
C HIS A 16 7.22 7.43 4.06
N ALA A 17 6.77 7.47 5.32
CA ALA A 17 7.51 6.88 6.43
C ALA A 17 7.71 5.37 6.26
N ILE A 18 6.69 4.65 5.77
CA ILE A 18 6.80 3.21 5.47
C ILE A 18 7.86 2.98 4.38
N PHE A 19 7.82 3.73 3.28
CA PHE A 19 8.77 3.57 2.18
C PHE A 19 10.19 3.91 2.57
N GLU A 20 10.41 4.97 3.35
CA GLU A 20 11.73 5.30 3.88
C GLU A 20 12.33 4.15 4.71
N MET A 21 11.49 3.38 5.40
CA MET A 21 11.93 2.19 6.14
C MET A 21 12.17 0.98 5.24
N LEU A 22 11.31 0.76 4.23
CA LEU A 22 11.43 -0.38 3.31
C LEU A 22 12.60 -0.25 2.32
N ILE A 23 13.01 0.97 1.96
CA ILE A 23 14.12 1.23 1.03
C ILE A 23 15.49 0.98 1.68
N ARG A 24 15.59 1.13 3.00
CA ARG A 24 16.84 0.87 3.71
C ARG A 24 17.20 -0.61 3.51
N PRO A 25 18.44 -0.96 3.12
CA PRO A 25 18.86 -2.36 3.10
C PRO A 25 18.82 -2.93 4.52
N ALA A 26 18.46 -4.21 4.67
CA ALA A 26 18.74 -4.92 5.92
C ALA A 26 20.21 -5.35 5.87
N GLU A 27 20.89 -5.38 7.01
CA GLU A 27 22.21 -6.01 7.07
C GLU A 27 22.04 -7.50 6.71
N GLU A 28 22.93 -8.06 5.89
CA GLU A 28 22.77 -9.43 5.36
C GLU A 28 22.63 -10.50 6.45
N ASN A 29 23.19 -10.23 7.64
CA ASN A 29 23.15 -11.14 8.79
C ASN A 29 21.99 -10.85 9.74
N ASP A 30 21.24 -9.76 9.55
CA ASP A 30 20.11 -9.38 10.41
C ASP A 30 18.79 -9.97 9.86
N GLN A 31 18.59 -11.25 10.14
CA GLN A 31 17.37 -11.96 9.79
C GLN A 31 16.12 -11.36 10.46
N SER A 32 16.26 -10.74 11.63
CA SER A 32 15.14 -10.10 12.33
C SER A 32 14.66 -8.88 11.56
N ALA A 33 15.58 -7.99 11.15
CA ALA A 33 15.25 -6.82 10.35
C ALA A 33 14.65 -7.20 8.98
N ALA A 34 15.09 -8.31 8.38
CA ALA A 34 14.49 -8.82 7.14
C ALA A 34 13.02 -9.24 7.34
N LEU A 35 12.71 -9.96 8.43
CA LEU A 35 11.35 -10.36 8.78
C LEU A 35 10.47 -9.14 9.12
N ASP A 36 10.98 -8.18 9.89
CA ASP A 36 10.25 -6.96 10.24
C ASP A 36 9.88 -6.14 8.99
N LYS A 37 10.79 -6.01 8.03
CA LYS A 37 10.51 -5.35 6.74
C LYS A 37 9.48 -6.11 5.92
N GLN A 38 9.53 -7.45 5.92
CA GLN A 38 8.51 -8.26 5.27
C GLN A 38 7.13 -8.02 5.90
N MET A 39 7.05 -8.01 7.23
CA MET A 39 5.80 -7.77 7.97
C MET A 39 5.28 -6.35 7.80
N LEU A 40 6.17 -5.35 7.74
CA LEU A 40 5.81 -3.96 7.44
C LEU A 40 5.21 -3.84 6.03
N ARG A 41 5.81 -4.48 5.03
CA ARG A 41 5.29 -4.51 3.65
C ARG A 41 3.93 -5.18 3.58
N ARG A 42 3.73 -6.31 4.27
CA ARG A 42 2.41 -6.97 4.37
C ARG A 42 1.37 -6.06 5.00
N SER A 43 1.72 -5.42 6.11
CA SER A 43 0.84 -4.49 6.83
C SER A 43 0.43 -3.30 5.97
N TYR A 44 1.37 -2.76 5.17
CA TYR A 44 1.08 -1.71 4.18
C TYR A 44 0.02 -2.15 3.17
N PHE A 45 0.16 -3.34 2.57
CA PHE A 45 -0.83 -3.82 1.61
C PHE A 45 -2.18 -4.15 2.27
N VAL A 46 -2.19 -4.70 3.49
CA VAL A 46 -3.43 -4.90 4.25
C VAL A 46 -4.11 -3.55 4.55
N PHE A 47 -3.34 -2.51 4.87
CA PHE A 47 -3.87 -1.16 5.05
C PHE A 47 -4.53 -0.64 3.78
N LEU A 48 -3.86 -0.73 2.63
CA LEU A 48 -4.44 -0.32 1.35
C LEU A 48 -5.70 -1.13 0.99
N GLN A 49 -5.66 -2.44 1.16
CA GLN A 49 -6.82 -3.30 0.97
C GLN A 49 -8.00 -2.85 1.84
N THR A 50 -7.74 -2.53 3.11
CA THR A 50 -8.76 -2.02 4.03
C THR A 50 -9.36 -0.71 3.53
N VAL A 51 -8.53 0.26 3.12
CA VAL A 51 -8.98 1.55 2.58
C VAL A 51 -9.87 1.37 1.33
N THR A 52 -9.44 0.51 0.40
CA THR A 52 -10.21 0.24 -0.83
C THR A 52 -11.49 -0.58 -0.58
N GLY A 53 -11.48 -1.48 0.41
CA GLY A 53 -12.60 -2.35 0.75
C GLY A 53 -13.65 -1.72 1.67
N SER A 54 -13.29 -0.66 2.40
CA SER A 54 -14.20 0.02 3.35
C SER A 54 -15.01 1.16 2.74
N GLY A 55 -14.97 1.33 1.41
CA GLY A 55 -15.61 2.48 0.75
C GLY A 55 -14.93 3.81 1.01
N MET A 56 -13.63 3.81 1.37
CA MET A 56 -12.81 5.02 1.57
C MET A 56 -11.77 5.15 0.45
N SER A 57 -12.06 4.65 -0.75
CA SER A 57 -11.13 4.68 -1.88
C SER A 57 -10.79 6.11 -2.33
N GLU A 58 -11.64 7.10 -2.02
CA GLU A 58 -11.35 8.51 -2.29
C GLU A 58 -10.12 9.01 -1.51
N VAL A 59 -9.77 8.39 -0.39
CA VAL A 59 -8.55 8.71 0.37
C VAL A 59 -7.32 8.56 -0.51
N ILE A 60 -7.27 7.52 -1.36
CA ILE A 60 -6.17 7.29 -2.30
C ILE A 60 -6.32 8.28 -3.47
N GLY A 61 -7.51 8.33 -4.09
CA GLY A 61 -7.76 9.17 -5.27
C GLY A 61 -7.51 10.66 -5.05
N ASN A 62 -7.67 11.17 -3.83
CA ASN A 62 -7.53 12.58 -3.49
C ASN A 62 -6.09 13.00 -3.11
N GLN A 63 -5.07 12.14 -3.26
CA GLN A 63 -3.68 12.49 -2.94
C GLN A 63 -2.94 13.26 -4.05
N GLY A 64 -3.62 13.47 -5.18
CA GLY A 64 -3.04 14.05 -6.39
C GLY A 64 -2.35 13.01 -7.29
N PRO A 65 -2.25 13.26 -8.60
CA PRO A 65 -1.90 12.23 -9.60
C PRO A 65 -0.57 11.51 -9.32
N ALA A 66 0.49 12.26 -8.99
CA ALA A 66 1.81 11.68 -8.74
C ALA A 66 1.84 10.75 -7.50
N ASN A 67 1.09 11.09 -6.46
CA ASN A 67 1.00 10.26 -5.26
C ASN A 67 0.14 9.01 -5.50
N VAL A 68 -0.96 9.15 -6.24
CA VAL A 68 -1.79 8.03 -6.68
C VAL A 68 -0.96 7.05 -7.51
N GLU A 69 -0.23 7.55 -8.51
CA GLU A 69 0.66 6.76 -9.35
C GLU A 69 1.71 6.02 -8.50
N ARG A 70 2.35 6.71 -7.55
CA ARG A 70 3.32 6.10 -6.65
C ARG A 70 2.74 4.94 -5.86
N VAL A 71 1.54 5.11 -5.29
CA VAL A 71 0.84 4.05 -4.55
C VAL A 71 0.50 2.87 -5.48
N LEU A 72 -0.04 3.15 -6.67
CA LEU A 72 -0.36 2.14 -7.68
C LEU A 72 0.86 1.32 -8.08
N PHE A 73 1.99 1.98 -8.37
CA PHE A 73 3.24 1.28 -8.68
C PHE A 73 3.66 0.33 -7.58
N THR A 74 3.54 0.73 -6.31
CA THR A 74 3.91 -0.16 -5.21
C THR A 74 3.01 -1.38 -5.08
N ILE A 75 1.72 -1.26 -5.45
CA ILE A 75 0.78 -2.40 -5.49
C ILE A 75 1.16 -3.32 -6.67
N ILE A 76 1.47 -2.76 -7.84
CA ILE A 76 1.89 -3.52 -9.03
C ILE A 76 3.16 -4.31 -8.72
N GLN A 77 4.20 -3.66 -8.18
CA GLN A 77 5.43 -4.32 -7.74
C GLN A 77 5.13 -5.37 -6.66
N GLY A 78 4.25 -5.05 -5.72
CA GLY A 78 3.70 -5.96 -4.73
C GLY A 78 3.17 -7.27 -5.32
N ALA A 79 2.46 -7.18 -6.45
CA ALA A 79 1.84 -8.31 -7.13
C ALA A 79 2.83 -9.17 -7.93
N VAL A 80 3.92 -8.59 -8.46
CA VAL A 80 4.78 -9.27 -9.45
C VAL A 80 6.24 -9.46 -9.02
N GLU A 81 6.83 -8.55 -8.25
CA GLU A 81 8.26 -8.54 -7.95
C GLU A 81 8.62 -9.22 -6.61
N TYR A 82 7.75 -9.11 -5.60
CA TYR A 82 8.07 -9.62 -4.26
C TYR A 82 7.67 -11.10 -4.10
N PRO A 83 8.57 -12.00 -3.68
CA PRO A 83 8.30 -13.44 -3.54
C PRO A 83 7.53 -13.76 -2.26
N ASP A 84 6.43 -13.05 -2.01
CA ASP A 84 5.57 -13.23 -0.85
C ASP A 84 4.13 -13.49 -1.33
N PRO A 85 3.68 -14.76 -1.36
CA PRO A 85 2.38 -15.12 -1.92
C PRO A 85 1.20 -14.42 -1.23
N ILE A 86 1.34 -14.10 0.06
CA ILE A 86 0.29 -13.41 0.83
C ILE A 86 0.20 -11.97 0.32
N ALA A 87 1.34 -11.27 0.23
CA ALA A 87 1.39 -9.90 -0.27
C ALA A 87 0.92 -9.82 -1.74
N GLN A 88 1.36 -10.74 -2.59
CA GLN A 88 0.96 -10.82 -3.99
C GLN A 88 -0.56 -10.96 -4.14
N LYS A 89 -1.17 -11.92 -3.43
CA LYS A 89 -2.62 -12.11 -3.43
C LYS A 89 -3.35 -10.84 -2.98
N THR A 90 -2.89 -10.20 -1.91
CA THR A 90 -3.48 -8.94 -1.43
C THR A 90 -3.38 -7.84 -2.50
N CYS A 91 -2.24 -7.71 -3.18
CA CYS A 91 -2.05 -6.73 -4.25
C CYS A 91 -2.98 -6.98 -5.44
N PHE A 92 -3.16 -8.23 -5.87
CA PHE A 92 -4.14 -8.55 -6.91
C PHE A 92 -5.56 -8.19 -6.50
N ILE A 93 -5.96 -8.46 -5.25
CA ILE A 93 -7.28 -8.07 -4.75
C ILE A 93 -7.45 -6.55 -4.80
N ILE A 94 -6.44 -5.78 -4.39
CA ILE A 94 -6.46 -4.31 -4.46
C ILE A 94 -6.61 -3.84 -5.91
N LEU A 95 -5.80 -4.37 -6.83
CA LEU A 95 -5.84 -3.97 -8.25
C LEU A 95 -7.21 -4.24 -8.87
N SER A 96 -7.77 -5.43 -8.67
CA SER A 96 -9.13 -5.75 -9.13
C SER A 96 -10.14 -4.77 -8.56
N LYS A 97 -10.03 -4.45 -7.26
CA LYS A 97 -10.97 -3.52 -6.62
C LYS A 97 -10.86 -2.10 -7.15
N LEU A 98 -9.65 -1.62 -7.41
CA LEU A 98 -9.44 -0.29 -7.99
C LEU A 98 -9.98 -0.21 -9.43
N VAL A 99 -9.83 -1.27 -10.22
CA VAL A 99 -10.44 -1.35 -11.56
C VAL A 99 -11.96 -1.32 -11.47
N GLU A 100 -12.58 -2.04 -10.55
CA GLU A 100 -14.03 -1.97 -10.33
C GLU A 100 -14.48 -0.55 -9.95
N LEU A 101 -13.72 0.15 -9.09
CA LEU A 101 -14.11 1.46 -8.56
C LEU A 101 -13.87 2.62 -9.53
N TRP A 102 -12.83 2.53 -10.36
CA TRP A 102 -12.37 3.64 -11.22
C TRP A 102 -12.53 3.34 -12.72
N GLY A 103 -12.87 2.10 -13.09
CA GLY A 103 -13.09 1.68 -14.47
C GLY A 103 -14.52 1.83 -14.96
N GLU A 104 -15.48 2.15 -14.08
CA GLU A 104 -16.84 2.53 -14.50
C GLU A 104 -16.80 3.94 -15.10
N PHE A 105 -16.74 3.99 -16.44
CA PHE A 105 -16.96 5.17 -17.28
C PHE A 105 -18.32 5.08 -17.98
#